data_AF-A0A1Y3TX51-F1
#
_entry.id   AF-A0A1Y3TX51-F1
#
_cell.length_a   1.000
_cell.length_b   1.000
_cell.length_c   1.000
_cell.angle_alpha   90.00
_cell.angle_beta   90.00
_cell.angle_gamma   90.00
#
_symmetry.space_group_name_H-M   'P 1'
#
loop_
_entity.id
_entity.type
_entity.pdbx_description
1 polymer ?
#
loop_
_entity_poly.entity_id
_entity_poly.type
_entity_poly.pdbx_seq_one_letter_code
_entity_poly.pdbx_strand_id
1 'polypeptide(L)'
;MLNIDEIQNGIVIDHIKAGTAVGLMDLLGIKGNRSASVALIQNARSHKSPTGRKDIIKVEGDSSWLNLDVLAYLDPNITVTTIHDGKPVKKEKPQPPRRLVNIVRCRNPRCISSIEEECDQIFELSTNGKYRCIYCEQELQVNRD
;
A
#
# COMPACT_ATOMS: atom_id res chain seq x y z
N MET A 1 -21.84 -1.19 17.24
CA MET A 1 -20.93 -0.70 16.19
C MET A 1 -19.53 -0.77 16.78
N LEU A 2 -18.52 -1.23 16.04
CA LEU A 2 -17.16 -1.29 16.57
C LEU A 2 -16.61 0.13 16.58
N ASN A 3 -16.35 0.69 17.77
CA ASN A 3 -15.84 2.04 17.95
C ASN A 3 -14.36 1.96 18.29
N ILE A 4 -13.56 2.74 17.57
CA ILE A 4 -12.13 2.92 17.82
C ILE A 4 -11.86 4.40 17.85
N ASP A 5 -11.09 4.82 18.84
CA ASP A 5 -10.79 6.21 19.10
C ASP A 5 -10.16 6.91 17.89
N GLU A 6 -10.39 8.22 17.84
CA GLU A 6 -9.74 9.12 16.90
C GLU A 6 -8.27 9.27 17.29
N ILE A 7 -7.39 9.40 16.29
CA ILE A 7 -5.97 9.68 16.55
C ILE A 7 -5.77 11.20 16.63
N GLN A 8 -4.81 11.65 17.44
CA GLN A 8 -4.53 13.09 17.57
C GLN A 8 -3.68 13.60 16.41
N ASN A 9 -2.61 12.89 16.08
CA ASN A 9 -1.68 13.26 15.02
C ASN A 9 -1.24 12.00 14.29
N GLY A 10 -1.18 12.02 12.96
CA GLY A 10 -0.68 10.88 12.17
C GLY A 10 -1.46 10.67 10.88
N ILE A 11 -1.65 9.42 10.48
CA ILE A 11 -2.30 9.07 9.21
C ILE A 11 -3.40 8.01 9.37
N VAL A 12 -4.40 8.11 8.51
CA VAL A 12 -5.45 7.11 8.32
C VAL A 12 -5.42 6.64 6.88
N ILE A 13 -5.15 5.36 6.67
CA ILE A 13 -5.26 4.66 5.39
C ILE A 13 -6.62 3.96 5.38
N ASP A 14 -7.51 4.43 4.52
CA ASP A 14 -8.90 3.98 4.44
C ASP A 14 -9.21 3.44 3.04
N HIS A 15 -10.31 2.70 2.92
CA HIS A 15 -10.77 2.04 1.69
C HIS A 15 -9.81 0.96 1.16
N ILE A 16 -9.10 0.28 2.08
CA ILE A 16 -8.31 -0.90 1.72
C ILE A 16 -9.28 -2.05 1.41
N LYS A 17 -9.01 -2.83 0.34
CA LYS A 17 -9.76 -4.06 0.02
C LYS A 17 -9.86 -4.94 1.27
N ALA A 18 -11.09 -5.34 1.61
CA ALA A 18 -11.35 -6.12 2.81
C ALA A 18 -10.52 -7.41 2.87
N GLY A 19 -9.91 -7.68 4.02
CA GLY A 19 -9.06 -8.85 4.27
C GLY A 19 -7.60 -8.72 3.78
N THR A 20 -7.20 -7.60 3.18
CA THR A 20 -5.85 -7.43 2.62
C THR A 20 -4.91 -6.58 3.47
N ALA A 21 -5.43 -5.85 4.47
CA ALA A 21 -4.62 -4.90 5.23
C ALA A 21 -3.49 -5.56 6.05
N VAL A 22 -3.63 -6.82 6.45
CA VAL A 22 -2.55 -7.55 7.15
C VAL A 22 -1.32 -7.71 6.25
N GLY A 23 -1.52 -8.12 4.99
CA GLY A 23 -0.41 -8.26 4.04
C GLY A 23 0.22 -6.91 3.67
N LEU A 24 -0.53 -5.82 3.83
CA LEU A 24 -0.07 -4.46 3.58
C LEU A 24 0.89 -3.94 4.67
N MET A 25 0.82 -4.46 5.90
CA MET A 25 1.65 -3.98 7.02
C MET A 25 3.15 -4.14 6.74
N ASP A 26 3.54 -5.22 6.06
CA ASP A 26 4.94 -5.49 5.72
C ASP A 26 5.44 -4.49 4.66
N LEU A 27 4.62 -4.27 3.62
CA LEU A 27 4.93 -3.36 2.52
C LEU A 27 4.97 -1.89 2.95
N LEU A 28 4.14 -1.51 3.92
CA LEU A 28 4.14 -0.17 4.51
C LEU A 28 5.31 0.07 5.47
N GLY A 29 6.07 -0.98 5.84
CA GLY A 29 7.13 -0.91 6.85
C GLY A 29 6.62 -0.97 8.30
N ILE A 30 5.31 -1.15 8.51
CA ILE A 30 4.66 -1.16 9.83
C ILE A 30 5.18 -2.30 10.69
N LYS A 31 5.30 -3.52 10.14
CA LYS A 31 5.77 -4.69 10.90
C LYS A 31 7.19 -4.54 11.45
N GLY A 32 8.03 -3.76 10.79
CA GLY A 32 9.40 -3.47 11.24
C GLY A 32 9.46 -2.39 12.33
N ASN A 33 8.43 -1.55 12.44
CA ASN A 33 8.37 -0.46 13.39
C ASN A 33 7.78 -0.94 14.73
N ARG A 34 8.60 -0.95 15.78
CA ARG A 34 8.19 -1.41 17.12
C ARG A 34 7.75 -0.28 18.07
N SER A 35 7.84 0.97 17.63
CA SER A 35 7.54 2.15 18.44
C SER A 35 6.25 2.86 18.04
N ALA A 36 5.75 2.63 16.82
CA ALA A 36 4.54 3.28 16.34
C ALA A 36 3.28 2.67 16.98
N SER A 37 2.33 3.54 17.34
CA SER A 37 0.99 3.13 17.74
C SER A 37 0.15 2.94 16.47
N VAL A 38 -0.39 1.74 16.28
CA VAL A 38 -1.08 1.33 15.06
C VAL A 38 -2.38 0.62 15.41
N ALA A 39 -3.48 1.06 14.79
CA ALA A 39 -4.77 0.39 14.86
C ALA A 39 -5.13 -0.18 13.49
N LEU A 40 -5.39 -1.48 13.43
CA LEU A 40 -5.90 -2.17 12.25
C LEU A 40 -7.37 -2.54 12.47
N ILE A 41 -8.22 -2.19 11.52
CA ILE A 41 -9.63 -2.55 11.49
C ILE A 41 -9.88 -3.35 10.23
N GLN A 42 -10.30 -4.60 10.38
CA GLN A 42 -10.64 -5.45 9.24
C GLN A 42 -12.15 -5.60 9.09
N ASN A 43 -12.61 -5.74 7.84
CA ASN A 43 -14.02 -5.98 7.50
C ASN A 43 -15.00 -4.95 8.09
N ALA A 44 -14.55 -3.70 8.25
CA ALA A 44 -15.40 -2.58 8.60
C ALA A 44 -16.50 -2.40 7.56
N ARG A 45 -17.72 -2.04 8.00
CA ARG A 45 -18.83 -1.76 7.08
C ARG A 45 -18.49 -0.52 6.24
N SER A 46 -18.78 -0.58 4.95
CA SER A 46 -18.56 0.54 4.02
C SER A 46 -19.60 0.55 2.92
N HIS A 47 -20.42 1.61 2.86
CA HIS A 47 -21.38 1.81 1.77
C HIS A 47 -20.71 2.16 0.43
N LYS A 48 -19.44 2.56 0.46
CA LYS A 48 -18.68 2.97 -0.73
C LYS A 48 -17.89 1.82 -1.37
N SER A 49 -17.74 0.70 -0.68
CA SER A 49 -17.03 -0.47 -1.20
C SER A 49 -18.00 -1.38 -1.95
N PRO A 50 -17.63 -1.93 -3.12
CA PRO A 50 -18.46 -2.90 -3.86
C PRO A 50 -18.86 -4.12 -3.02
N THR A 51 -18.00 -4.55 -2.10
CA THR A 51 -18.24 -5.70 -1.21
C THR A 51 -19.03 -5.32 0.05
N GLY A 52 -19.37 -4.04 0.24
CA GLY A 52 -19.93 -3.53 1.49
C GLY A 52 -18.95 -3.51 2.66
N ARG A 53 -17.68 -3.90 2.43
CA ARG A 53 -16.64 -4.10 3.45
C ARG A 53 -15.33 -3.42 3.04
N LYS A 54 -14.56 -2.98 4.03
CA LYS A 54 -13.20 -2.43 3.85
C LYS A 54 -12.34 -2.72 5.06
N ASP A 55 -11.04 -2.61 4.88
CA ASP A 55 -10.09 -2.51 5.97
C ASP A 55 -9.62 -1.05 6.14
N ILE A 56 -9.13 -0.71 7.34
CA ILE A 56 -8.63 0.61 7.72
C ILE A 56 -7.37 0.41 8.57
N ILE A 57 -6.33 1.21 8.31
CA ILE A 57 -5.14 1.30 9.16
C ILE A 57 -5.04 2.74 9.67
N LYS A 58 -4.88 2.91 10.98
CA LYS A 58 -4.51 4.20 11.60
C LYS A 58 -3.11 4.08 12.17
N VAL A 59 -2.27 5.08 11.94
CA VAL A 59 -0.93 5.20 12.53
C VAL A 59 -0.85 6.53 13.24
N GLU A 60 -0.50 6.52 14.51
CA GLU A 60 -0.37 7.71 15.34
C GLU A 60 1.09 8.14 15.48
N GLY A 61 1.31 9.46 15.51
CA GLY A 61 2.62 10.09 15.57
C GLY A 61 3.25 10.32 14.20
N ASP A 62 4.59 10.32 14.16
CA ASP A 62 5.35 10.49 12.93
C ASP A 62 5.09 9.32 11.96
N SER A 63 4.81 9.66 10.70
CA SER A 63 4.51 8.73 9.62
C SER A 63 5.53 8.82 8.48
N SER A 64 6.63 9.56 8.66
CA SER A 64 7.66 9.77 7.63
C SER A 64 8.32 8.48 7.13
N TRP A 65 8.31 7.44 7.96
CA TRP A 65 8.86 6.12 7.69
C TRP A 65 7.91 5.19 6.92
N LEU A 66 6.64 5.56 6.73
CA LEU A 66 5.67 4.74 6.01
C LEU A 66 5.92 4.81 4.50
N ASN A 67 6.01 3.65 3.87
CA ASN A 67 6.09 3.57 2.41
C ASN A 67 4.68 3.65 1.80
N LEU A 68 4.20 4.86 1.52
CA LEU A 68 2.87 5.08 0.94
C LEU A 68 2.80 4.88 -0.57
N ASP A 69 3.95 4.88 -1.26
CA ASP A 69 4.03 4.77 -2.72
C ASP A 69 3.50 3.41 -3.21
N VAL A 70 3.61 2.37 -2.39
CA VAL A 70 3.11 1.02 -2.71
C VAL A 70 1.58 0.94 -2.77
N LEU A 71 0.88 1.87 -2.10
CA LEU A 71 -0.57 1.79 -1.90
C LEU A 71 -1.34 1.86 -3.21
N ALA A 72 -0.95 2.80 -4.07
CA ALA A 72 -1.64 3.06 -5.34
C ALA A 72 -1.54 1.89 -6.32
N TYR A 73 -0.44 1.13 -6.23
CA TYR A 73 -0.26 -0.08 -7.03
C TYR A 73 -1.21 -1.20 -6.60
N LEU A 74 -1.43 -1.36 -5.29
CA LEU A 74 -2.20 -2.48 -4.74
C LEU A 74 -3.71 -2.28 -4.86
N ASP A 75 -4.20 -1.08 -4.55
CA ASP A 75 -5.61 -0.75 -4.73
C ASP A 75 -5.78 0.76 -4.99
N PRO A 76 -6.22 1.15 -6.20
CA PRO A 76 -6.40 2.56 -6.56
C PRO A 76 -7.51 3.27 -5.76
N ASN A 77 -8.32 2.52 -5.00
CA ASN A 77 -9.37 3.10 -4.16
C ASN A 77 -8.87 3.53 -2.79
N ILE A 78 -7.66 3.14 -2.39
CA ILE A 78 -7.08 3.53 -1.10
C ILE A 78 -7.01 5.05 -1.01
N THR A 79 -7.36 5.56 0.16
CA THR A 79 -7.24 6.99 0.50
C THR A 79 -6.38 7.15 1.72
N VAL A 80 -5.46 8.10 1.69
CA VAL A 80 -4.64 8.48 2.84
C VAL A 80 -5.15 9.82 3.36
N THR A 81 -5.39 9.90 4.67
CA THR A 81 -5.82 11.12 5.35
C THR A 81 -4.82 11.46 6.44
N THR A 82 -4.22 12.64 6.37
CA THR A 82 -3.37 13.18 7.45
C THR A 82 -4.24 13.83 8.50
N ILE A 83 -3.99 13.47 9.76
CA ILE A 83 -4.67 14.00 10.94
C ILE A 83 -3.70 14.87 11.72
N HIS A 84 -4.15 16.07 12.11
CA HIS A 84 -3.42 16.98 12.98
C HIS A 84 -4.40 17.58 14.00
N ASP A 85 -4.04 17.54 15.28
CA ASP A 85 -4.89 17.96 16.41
C ASP A 85 -6.33 17.39 16.33
N GLY A 86 -6.44 16.10 16.03
CA GLY A 86 -7.69 15.36 15.91
C GLY A 86 -8.51 15.68 14.65
N LYS A 87 -8.00 16.52 13.74
CA LYS A 87 -8.74 16.96 12.54
C LYS A 87 -8.07 16.50 11.25
N PRO A 88 -8.86 16.10 10.23
CA PRO A 88 -8.32 15.79 8.91
C PRO A 88 -7.86 17.08 8.23
N VAL A 89 -6.55 17.21 8.01
CA VAL A 89 -5.95 18.39 7.36
C VAL A 89 -5.62 18.16 5.89
N LYS A 90 -5.44 16.90 5.48
CA LYS A 90 -5.11 16.53 4.10
C LYS A 90 -5.73 15.19 3.76
N LYS A 91 -6.33 15.07 2.58
CA LYS A 91 -6.85 13.80 2.06
C LYS A 91 -6.41 13.61 0.63
N GLU A 92 -5.77 12.49 0.37
CA GLU A 92 -5.11 12.21 -0.90
C GLU A 92 -5.42 10.81 -1.39
N LYS A 93 -5.41 10.64 -2.70
CA LYS A 93 -5.36 9.33 -3.34
C LYS A 93 -3.92 9.10 -3.80
N PRO A 94 -3.23 8.09 -3.25
CA PRO A 94 -1.90 7.71 -3.71
C PRO A 94 -1.89 7.55 -5.22
N GLN A 95 -0.85 8.09 -5.87
CA GLN A 95 -0.64 7.91 -7.31
C GLN A 95 0.30 6.72 -7.53
N PRO A 96 0.10 5.94 -8.61
CA PRO A 96 1.03 4.87 -8.96
C PRO A 96 2.46 5.40 -9.06
N PRO A 97 3.43 4.82 -8.34
CA PRO A 97 4.80 5.31 -8.36
C PRO A 97 5.43 5.06 -9.72
N ARG A 98 6.41 5.88 -10.10
CA ARG A 98 7.16 5.64 -11.35
C ARG A 98 7.97 4.36 -11.32
N ARG A 99 8.34 3.88 -10.14
CA ARG A 99 9.21 2.73 -9.93
C ARG A 99 8.74 1.91 -8.74
N LEU A 100 8.69 0.60 -8.91
CA LEU A 100 8.47 -0.39 -7.86
C LEU A 100 9.78 -1.12 -7.61
N VAL A 101 10.21 -1.19 -6.35
CA VAL A 101 11.42 -1.91 -5.93
C VAL A 101 11.03 -2.92 -4.87
N ASN A 102 11.27 -4.20 -5.13
CA ASN A 102 10.99 -5.31 -4.22
C ASN A 102 9.51 -5.44 -3.78
N ILE A 103 8.58 -4.87 -4.55
CA ILE A 103 7.13 -4.99 -4.31
C ILE A 103 6.54 -6.21 -5.01
N VAL A 104 7.06 -6.54 -6.20
CA VAL A 104 6.60 -7.65 -7.05
C VAL A 104 7.80 -8.37 -7.64
N ARG A 105 7.65 -9.64 -8.01
CA ARG A 105 8.72 -10.43 -8.63
C ARG A 105 8.54 -10.59 -10.13
N CYS A 106 9.64 -10.57 -10.87
CA CYS A 106 9.65 -10.92 -12.28
C CYS A 106 9.32 -12.42 -12.46
N ARG A 107 8.35 -12.69 -13.33
CA ARG A 107 7.90 -14.05 -13.68
C ARG A 107 8.62 -14.63 -14.90
N ASN A 108 9.52 -13.86 -15.53
CA ASN A 108 10.36 -14.37 -16.60
C ASN A 108 11.43 -15.29 -15.99
N PRO A 109 11.39 -16.62 -16.19
CA PRO A 109 12.35 -17.52 -15.58
C PRO A 109 13.79 -17.31 -16.09
N ARG A 110 13.97 -16.54 -17.18
CA ARG A 110 15.28 -16.20 -17.76
C ARG A 110 15.77 -14.81 -17.37
N CYS A 111 15.01 -14.04 -16.59
CA CYS A 111 15.42 -12.71 -16.15
C CYS A 111 16.50 -12.83 -15.08
N ILE A 112 17.52 -11.97 -15.15
CA ILE A 112 18.60 -11.93 -14.15
C ILE A 112 18.06 -11.77 -12.73
N SER A 113 17.04 -10.93 -12.54
CA SER A 113 16.40 -10.76 -11.22
C SER A 113 15.61 -11.98 -10.75
N SER A 114 15.29 -12.93 -11.62
CA SER A 114 14.63 -14.19 -11.23
C SER A 114 15.63 -15.31 -10.94
N ILE A 115 16.90 -15.14 -11.34
CA ILE A 115 17.96 -16.15 -11.22
C ILE A 115 18.89 -15.80 -10.06
N GLU A 116 19.31 -14.54 -9.94
CA GLU A 116 20.26 -14.07 -8.93
C GLU A 116 19.56 -13.63 -7.65
N GLU A 117 20.01 -14.13 -6.50
CA GLU A 117 19.40 -13.85 -5.19
C GLU A 117 19.60 -12.40 -4.71
N GLU A 118 20.70 -11.77 -5.09
CA GLU A 118 21.07 -10.40 -4.67
C GLU A 118 20.55 -9.32 -5.63
N CYS A 119 19.70 -9.69 -6.60
CA CYS A 119 19.18 -8.77 -7.58
C CYS A 119 17.81 -8.22 -7.18
N ASP A 120 17.73 -6.90 -6.99
CA ASP A 120 16.48 -6.20 -6.69
C ASP A 120 15.42 -6.43 -7.78
N GLN A 121 14.18 -6.64 -7.36
CA GLN A 121 13.05 -6.70 -8.28
C GLN A 121 12.59 -5.28 -8.64
N ILE A 122 12.97 -4.80 -9.81
CA ILE A 122 12.69 -3.43 -10.21
C ILE A 122 11.79 -3.38 -11.44
N PHE A 123 10.71 -2.61 -11.31
CA PHE A 123 9.76 -2.33 -12.38
C PHE A 123 9.54 -0.83 -12.52
N GLU A 124 9.45 -0.35 -13.76
CA GLU A 124 9.16 1.06 -14.05
C GLU A 124 7.83 1.22 -14.79
N LEU A 125 7.10 2.27 -14.43
CA LEU A 125 5.83 2.64 -15.06
C LEU A 125 6.12 3.24 -16.43
N SER A 126 5.77 2.51 -17.48
CA SER A 126 5.92 2.99 -18.85
C SER A 126 4.79 3.95 -19.24
N THR A 127 4.99 4.67 -20.34
CA THR A 127 4.05 5.70 -20.85
C THR A 127 2.66 5.18 -21.18
N ASN A 128 2.52 3.87 -21.42
CA ASN A 128 1.23 3.23 -21.65
C ASN A 128 0.48 2.85 -20.35
N GLY A 129 0.98 3.28 -19.18
CA GLY A 129 0.38 3.02 -17.88
C GLY A 129 0.65 1.64 -17.30
N LYS A 130 1.60 0.88 -17.87
CA LYS A 130 1.94 -0.46 -17.41
C LYS A 130 3.37 -0.55 -16.90
N TYR A 131 3.57 -1.34 -15.86
CA TYR A 131 4.89 -1.60 -15.30
C TYR A 131 5.66 -2.60 -16.15
N ARG A 132 6.95 -2.35 -16.36
CA ARG A 132 7.88 -3.24 -17.06
C ARG A 132 9.12 -3.50 -16.22
N CYS A 133 9.58 -4.74 -16.21
CA CYS A 133 10.84 -5.11 -15.56
C CYS A 133 11.99 -4.37 -16.23
N ILE A 134 12.88 -3.73 -15.47
CA ILE A 134 14.00 -2.97 -16.05
C ILE A 134 15.06 -3.87 -16.71
N TYR A 135 15.06 -5.17 -16.39
CA TYR A 135 16.10 -6.09 -16.86
C TYR A 135 15.70 -6.84 -18.13
N CYS A 136 14.45 -7.28 -18.22
CA CYS A 136 13.98 -8.10 -19.36
C CYS A 136 12.82 -7.46 -20.13
N GLU A 137 12.42 -6.23 -19.75
CA GLU A 137 11.33 -5.44 -20.35
C GLU A 137 9.95 -6.09 -20.33
N GLN A 138 9.84 -7.28 -19.71
CA GLN A 138 8.59 -8.00 -19.59
C GLN A 138 7.59 -7.15 -18.80
N GLU A 139 6.41 -6.98 -19.39
CA GLU A 139 5.27 -6.34 -18.76
C GLU A 139 4.88 -7.13 -17.51
N LEU A 140 4.67 -6.41 -16.40
CA LEU A 140 4.19 -6.99 -15.17
C LEU A 140 2.77 -7.52 -15.39
N GLN A 141 2.61 -8.84 -15.34
CA GLN A 141 1.30 -9.46 -15.36
C GLN A 141 0.70 -9.37 -13.94
N VAL A 142 -0.25 -8.45 -13.77
CA VAL A 142 -1.03 -8.35 -12.54
C VAL A 142 -2.04 -9.49 -12.53
N ASN A 143 -1.77 -10.58 -11.80
CA ASN A 143 -2.85 -11.51 -11.48
C ASN A 143 -3.84 -10.78 -10.60
N ARG A 144 -5.04 -10.54 -11.14
CA ARG A 144 -6.19 -10.10 -10.36
C ARG A 144 -6.84 -11.34 -9.75
N ASP A 145 -6.19 -11.91 -8.74
CA ASP A 145 -6.80 -12.92 -7.88
C ASP A 145 -7.59 -12.23 -6.73
#